data_AF-A0AA48L9Y8-F1
#
_entry.id   AF-A0AA48L9Y8-F1
#
_cell.length_a   1.000
_cell.length_b   1.000
_cell.length_c   1.000
_cell.angle_alpha   90.00
_cell.angle_beta   90.00
_cell.angle_gamma   90.00
#
_symmetry.space_group_name_H-M   'P 1'
#
loop_
_entity.id
_entity.type
_entity.pdbx_description
1 polymer ?
#
loop_
_entity_poly.entity_id
_entity_poly.type
_entity_poly.pdbx_seq_one_letter_code
_entity_poly.pdbx_strand_id
1 'polypeptide(L)'
;MSARDEPPHFRQRERGGGRTNSRSPRRDRRDDRERERDRDRRYAQVKREPDAGYGAREREREREDDRQRYDEDAGEPKSPPKPDFSSSGLLAKESNQVKGVALKYHEPPEARKPTQNWRLYVFKGDEQVDLIHVYSQSCFLVGRDAVVADIHVQHPSCSKQHAVLQFRAVSKRSQYGDVKSDVKPYILDLDSTNGTYVNGQEVPKSRYYELRVNDVLKFGTSAREYVLLHEDAGK
;
A
#
# COMPACT_ATOMS: atom_id res chain seq x y z
N MET A 1 55.98 20.09 -16.77
CA MET A 1 56.49 19.00 -17.62
C MET A 1 55.35 17.98 -17.71
N SER A 2 54.34 18.17 -18.56
CA SER A 2 54.33 18.07 -20.03
C SER A 2 54.37 16.63 -20.55
N ALA A 3 53.56 16.41 -21.60
CA ALA A 3 53.30 15.20 -22.42
C ALA A 3 52.08 14.39 -21.92
N ARG A 4 50.87 14.44 -22.52
CA ARG A 4 50.43 14.26 -23.93
C ARG A 4 51.02 13.00 -24.57
N ASP A 5 50.16 12.04 -24.94
CA ASP A 5 49.97 11.68 -26.36
C ASP A 5 48.78 10.73 -26.57
N GLU A 6 48.13 10.95 -27.72
CA GLU A 6 46.87 10.39 -28.24
C GLU A 6 47.13 9.13 -29.14
N PRO A 7 46.11 8.51 -29.78
CA PRO A 7 46.05 7.07 -30.07
C PRO A 7 46.58 6.67 -31.46
N PRO A 8 46.67 5.37 -31.80
CA PRO A 8 46.96 4.95 -33.16
C PRO A 8 45.68 4.67 -33.98
N HIS A 9 45.54 5.40 -35.08
CA HIS A 9 44.82 4.99 -36.28
C HIS A 9 45.78 4.21 -37.21
N PHE A 10 45.33 3.06 -37.74
CA PHE A 10 45.78 2.48 -39.01
C PHE A 10 44.53 1.90 -39.70
N ARG A 11 43.98 2.49 -40.78
CA ARG A 11 44.38 2.38 -42.22
C ARG A 11 44.59 0.91 -42.65
N GLN A 12 44.08 0.37 -43.76
CA GLN A 12 43.35 0.87 -44.94
C GLN A 12 43.14 -0.35 -45.86
N ARG A 13 42.31 -0.17 -46.91
CA ARG A 13 42.20 -0.92 -48.19
C ARG A 13 41.03 -1.89 -48.29
N GLU A 14 40.02 -1.64 -49.13
CA GLU A 14 39.90 -1.27 -50.55
C GLU A 14 39.58 -2.48 -51.45
N ARG A 15 38.49 -2.28 -52.21
CA ARG A 15 38.25 -2.63 -53.62
C ARG A 15 37.64 -3.97 -54.03
N GLY A 16 36.65 -3.81 -54.92
CA GLY A 16 36.35 -4.67 -56.07
C GLY A 16 35.15 -5.58 -55.80
N GLY A 17 34.10 -5.65 -56.61
CA GLY A 17 33.87 -5.24 -57.99
C GLY A 17 32.82 -6.21 -58.56
N GLY A 18 31.72 -5.71 -59.12
CA GLY A 18 31.44 -5.94 -60.53
C GLY A 18 30.55 -7.16 -60.89
N ARG A 19 29.27 -6.83 -61.19
CA ARG A 19 28.58 -7.08 -62.48
C ARG A 19 28.37 -8.52 -63.01
N THR A 20 27.08 -8.82 -63.21
CA THR A 20 26.45 -9.42 -64.42
C THR A 20 27.20 -10.53 -65.17
N ASN A 21 26.60 -11.71 -65.32
CA ASN A 21 26.31 -12.23 -66.67
C ASN A 21 25.35 -13.43 -66.66
N SER A 22 24.37 -13.32 -67.55
CA SER A 22 23.63 -14.37 -68.23
C SER A 22 24.46 -15.58 -68.66
N ARG A 23 23.80 -16.76 -68.72
CA ARG A 23 23.96 -17.79 -69.77
C ARG A 23 22.92 -18.93 -69.61
N SER A 24 21.93 -18.97 -70.50
CA SER A 24 21.32 -20.21 -71.02
C SER A 24 22.40 -21.00 -71.82
N PRO A 25 22.25 -22.28 -72.29
CA PRO A 25 21.18 -22.67 -73.24
C PRO A 25 20.84 -24.19 -73.47
N ARG A 26 19.84 -24.42 -74.35
CA ARG A 26 19.59 -25.57 -75.28
C ARG A 26 18.76 -26.76 -74.75
N ARG A 27 17.88 -27.44 -75.52
CA ARG A 27 17.39 -27.37 -76.92
C ARG A 27 16.27 -28.42 -77.05
N ASP A 28 15.24 -28.19 -77.86
CA ASP A 28 14.87 -28.98 -79.06
C ASP A 28 13.45 -28.58 -79.53
N ARG A 29 13.36 -27.99 -80.74
CA ARG A 29 12.88 -28.56 -82.02
C ARG A 29 11.36 -28.39 -82.18
N ARG A 30 10.99 -27.43 -83.04
CA ARG A 30 10.39 -27.65 -84.37
C ARG A 30 8.94 -28.11 -84.27
N ASP A 31 7.99 -27.21 -84.51
CA ASP A 31 7.19 -27.26 -85.74
C ASP A 31 6.25 -26.04 -85.87
N ASP A 32 6.02 -25.66 -87.12
CA ASP A 32 4.84 -24.96 -87.64
C ASP A 32 4.56 -23.54 -87.12
N ARG A 33 5.13 -22.46 -87.71
CA ARG A 33 4.69 -21.85 -88.98
C ARG A 33 3.22 -22.14 -89.32
N GLU A 34 2.43 -21.08 -89.46
CA GLU A 34 1.00 -21.03 -89.79
C GLU A 34 0.05 -21.00 -88.59
N ARG A 35 -0.04 -19.85 -87.90
CA ARG A 35 -1.25 -19.37 -87.19
C ARG A 35 -1.20 -17.91 -86.72
N GLU A 36 -0.34 -17.07 -87.31
CA GLU A 36 -0.08 -15.70 -86.87
C GLU A 36 -0.91 -14.60 -87.56
N ARG A 37 -2.02 -14.92 -88.25
CA ARG A 37 -2.82 -13.88 -88.93
C ARG A 37 -4.33 -13.88 -88.71
N ASP A 38 -4.83 -14.64 -87.74
CA ASP A 38 -6.27 -14.69 -87.43
C ASP A 38 -6.62 -14.56 -85.94
N ARG A 39 -5.72 -14.01 -85.12
CA ARG A 39 -5.97 -13.80 -83.68
C ARG A 39 -6.08 -12.33 -83.24
N ASP A 40 -5.94 -11.38 -84.17
CA ASP A 40 -6.07 -9.93 -83.88
C ASP A 40 -7.42 -9.32 -84.25
N ARG A 41 -8.38 -10.11 -84.76
CA ARG A 41 -9.75 -9.64 -85.02
C ARG A 41 -10.82 -10.27 -84.12
N ARG A 42 -10.41 -11.04 -83.12
CA ARG A 42 -11.33 -11.68 -82.16
C ARG A 42 -11.18 -11.18 -80.71
N TYR A 43 -10.57 -10.02 -80.51
CA TYR A 43 -10.50 -9.33 -79.22
C TYR A 43 -11.39 -8.08 -79.12
N ALA A 44 -12.23 -7.82 -80.13
CA ALA A 44 -13.20 -6.71 -80.09
C ALA A 44 -14.60 -7.14 -79.59
N GLN A 45 -14.78 -8.39 -79.16
CA GLN A 45 -16.11 -8.91 -78.83
C GLN A 45 -16.06 -10.06 -77.82
N VAL A 46 -15.43 -9.82 -76.67
CA VAL A 46 -15.73 -10.58 -75.46
C VAL A 46 -16.09 -9.56 -74.40
N LYS A 47 -17.38 -9.56 -74.03
CA LYS A 47 -17.89 -8.92 -72.82
C LYS A 47 -16.93 -9.21 -71.66
N ARG A 48 -16.12 -8.24 -71.26
CA ARG A 48 -15.73 -8.16 -69.85
C ARG A 48 -16.94 -7.53 -69.16
N GLU A 49 -17.82 -8.38 -68.68
CA GLU A 49 -18.58 -8.04 -67.49
C GLU A 49 -17.56 -7.47 -66.49
N PRO A 50 -17.78 -6.29 -65.89
CA PRO A 50 -16.91 -5.85 -64.82
C PRO A 50 -16.98 -6.96 -63.79
N ASP A 51 -15.85 -7.63 -63.57
CA ASP A 51 -15.63 -8.38 -62.35
C ASP A 51 -16.21 -7.49 -61.25
N ALA A 52 -17.15 -8.03 -60.47
CA ALA A 52 -17.79 -7.34 -59.36
C ALA A 52 -16.74 -7.19 -58.26
N GLY A 53 -15.65 -6.53 -58.60
CA GLY A 53 -14.49 -6.27 -57.80
C GLY A 53 -14.86 -5.11 -56.94
N TYR A 54 -15.11 -5.42 -55.68
CA TYR A 54 -14.87 -4.54 -54.54
C TYR A 54 -15.15 -3.07 -54.86
N GLY A 55 -16.44 -2.76 -55.03
CA GLY A 55 -16.87 -1.44 -55.45
C GLY A 55 -16.44 -0.38 -54.45
N ALA A 56 -16.32 0.88 -54.88
CA ALA A 56 -15.92 2.00 -54.02
C ALA A 56 -16.74 2.06 -52.71
N ARG A 57 -18.03 1.68 -52.76
CA ARG A 57 -18.93 1.57 -51.59
C ARG A 57 -18.54 0.48 -50.60
N GLU A 58 -18.01 -0.64 -51.08
CA GLU A 58 -17.58 -1.78 -50.26
C GLU A 58 -16.29 -1.43 -49.52
N ARG A 59 -15.36 -0.74 -50.22
CA ARG A 59 -14.15 -0.17 -49.63
C ARG A 59 -14.44 0.96 -48.62
N GLU A 60 -15.53 1.70 -48.82
CA GLU A 60 -15.96 2.74 -47.89
C GLU A 60 -16.57 2.14 -46.62
N ARG A 61 -17.34 1.05 -46.76
CA ARG A 61 -17.86 0.27 -45.63
C ARG A 61 -16.77 -0.38 -44.80
N GLU A 62 -15.76 -1.00 -45.42
CA GLU A 62 -14.61 -1.53 -44.68
C GLU A 62 -13.85 -0.45 -43.91
N ARG A 63 -13.72 0.75 -44.49
CA ARG A 63 -13.07 1.87 -43.81
C ARG A 63 -13.91 2.44 -42.68
N GLU A 64 -15.23 2.30 -42.75
CA GLU A 64 -16.14 2.65 -41.66
C GLU A 64 -16.09 1.59 -40.56
N ASP A 65 -16.08 0.30 -40.91
CA ASP A 65 -15.91 -0.80 -39.96
C ASP A 65 -14.54 -0.74 -39.26
N ASP A 66 -13.46 -0.48 -39.99
CA ASP A 66 -12.13 -0.30 -39.40
C ASP A 66 -12.06 0.92 -38.49
N ARG A 67 -12.73 2.04 -38.85
CA ARG A 67 -12.82 3.22 -37.99
C ARG A 67 -13.64 2.94 -36.73
N GLN A 68 -14.77 2.27 -36.86
CA GLN A 68 -15.62 1.88 -35.73
C GLN A 68 -14.88 0.92 -34.79
N ARG A 69 -14.11 -0.02 -35.34
CA ARG A 69 -13.28 -0.94 -34.56
C ARG A 69 -12.16 -0.21 -33.81
N TYR A 70 -11.56 0.81 -34.42
CA TYR A 70 -10.58 1.66 -33.75
C TYR A 70 -11.20 2.55 -32.66
N ASP A 71 -12.42 3.06 -32.87
CA ASP A 71 -13.15 3.84 -31.85
C ASP A 71 -13.72 2.95 -30.72
N GLU A 72 -14.06 1.68 -30.98
CA GLU A 72 -14.49 0.71 -29.96
C GLU A 72 -13.32 0.15 -29.13
N ASP A 73 -12.15 -0.06 -29.73
CA ASP A 73 -10.93 -0.52 -29.03
C ASP A 73 -10.19 0.63 -28.34
N ALA A 74 -10.36 1.87 -28.84
CA ALA A 74 -9.99 3.09 -28.14
C ALA A 74 -11.01 3.42 -27.04
N GLY A 75 -11.11 2.53 -26.05
CA GLY A 75 -11.80 2.83 -24.81
C GLY A 75 -11.35 4.19 -24.27
N GLU A 76 -12.30 4.96 -23.71
CA GLU A 76 -12.10 6.33 -23.26
C GLU A 76 -10.70 6.54 -22.65
N PRO A 77 -9.96 7.60 -23.04
CA PRO A 77 -8.64 7.84 -22.49
C PRO A 77 -8.75 7.93 -20.98
N LYS A 78 -8.32 6.86 -20.28
CA LYS A 78 -8.27 6.85 -18.83
C LYS A 78 -7.38 8.00 -18.43
N SER A 79 -8.00 9.06 -17.90
CA SER A 79 -7.28 10.24 -17.41
C SER A 79 -6.10 9.78 -16.56
N PRO A 80 -4.91 10.39 -16.68
CA PRO A 80 -3.78 10.00 -15.85
C PRO A 80 -4.24 10.00 -14.39
N PRO A 81 -3.92 8.92 -13.62
CA PRO A 81 -4.39 8.82 -12.25
C PRO A 81 -3.98 10.08 -11.51
N LYS A 82 -4.96 10.75 -10.91
CA LYS A 82 -4.72 11.95 -10.12
C LYS A 82 -3.71 11.60 -9.03
N PRO A 83 -2.79 12.51 -8.68
CA PRO A 83 -1.86 12.28 -7.59
C PRO A 83 -2.65 11.95 -6.31
N ASP A 84 -2.40 10.76 -5.77
CA ASP A 84 -2.94 10.33 -4.49
C ASP A 84 -1.99 10.83 -3.40
N PHE A 85 -2.47 11.82 -2.64
CA PHE A 85 -1.75 12.39 -1.51
C PHE A 85 -2.10 11.70 -0.19
N SER A 86 -2.83 10.58 -0.23
CA SER A 86 -3.05 9.76 0.95
C SER A 86 -1.72 9.15 1.39
N SER A 87 -1.53 9.05 2.71
CA SER A 87 -0.34 8.44 3.29
C SER A 87 -0.29 6.96 2.89
N SER A 88 0.71 6.57 2.12
CA SER A 88 0.94 5.16 1.82
C SER A 88 1.29 4.44 3.13
N GLY A 89 0.43 3.51 3.57
CA GLY A 89 0.58 2.82 4.85
C GLY A 89 1.81 1.91 4.97
N LEU A 90 2.72 1.93 3.99
CA LEU A 90 3.97 1.16 3.96
C LEU A 90 5.01 1.73 4.94
N LEU A 91 5.17 3.05 5.01
CA LEU A 91 6.15 3.68 5.92
C LEU A 91 5.77 3.50 7.39
N ALA A 92 4.47 3.63 7.69
CA ALA A 92 3.94 3.37 9.03
C ALA A 92 4.14 1.89 9.43
N LYS A 93 4.00 0.97 8.47
CA LYS A 93 4.31 -0.44 8.69
C LYS A 93 5.78 -0.67 8.95
N GLU A 94 6.73 0.00 8.29
CA GLU A 94 8.16 -0.27 8.51
C GLU A 94 8.68 0.26 9.86
N SER A 95 8.11 1.37 10.35
CA SER A 95 8.67 2.05 11.53
C SER A 95 8.35 1.36 12.86
N ASN A 96 7.17 0.73 12.99
CA ASN A 96 6.63 0.26 14.26
C ASN A 96 5.98 -1.13 14.15
N GLN A 97 6.77 -2.16 13.82
CA GLN A 97 6.29 -3.55 13.89
C GLN A 97 6.70 -4.19 15.20
N VAL A 98 5.71 -4.75 15.90
CA VAL A 98 5.95 -5.73 16.94
C VAL A 98 5.42 -7.06 16.44
N LYS A 99 6.32 -8.04 16.30
CA LYS A 99 5.98 -9.42 15.86
C LYS A 99 5.16 -9.46 14.56
N GLY A 100 5.46 -8.57 13.61
CA GLY A 100 4.80 -8.49 12.30
C GLY A 100 3.46 -7.72 12.28
N VAL A 101 3.03 -7.15 13.41
CA VAL A 101 1.84 -6.30 13.49
C VAL A 101 2.27 -4.85 13.68
N ALA A 102 1.74 -3.96 12.84
CA ALA A 102 1.98 -2.52 12.96
C ALA A 102 1.25 -1.96 14.20
N LEU A 103 2.00 -1.32 15.09
CA LEU A 103 1.44 -0.62 16.25
C LEU A 103 0.86 0.73 15.84
N LYS A 104 -0.33 1.05 16.34
CA LYS A 104 -0.97 2.36 16.11
C LYS A 104 -0.33 3.47 16.95
N TYR A 105 0.22 3.12 18.10
CA TYR A 105 0.68 4.07 19.10
C TYR A 105 2.20 4.18 19.13
N HIS A 106 2.68 5.38 19.41
CA HIS A 106 4.09 5.69 19.66
C HIS A 106 4.20 6.39 21.01
N GLU A 107 5.13 5.94 21.85
CA GLU A 107 5.35 6.56 23.15
C GLU A 107 5.86 8.01 22.99
N PRO A 108 5.32 8.96 23.78
CA PRO A 108 5.78 10.33 23.75
C PRO A 108 7.17 10.45 24.40
N PRO A 109 7.95 11.51 24.10
CA PRO A 109 9.28 11.72 24.69
C PRO A 109 9.27 11.90 26.22
N GLU A 110 8.10 12.23 26.78
CA GLU A 110 7.84 12.36 28.21
C GLU A 110 7.51 11.01 28.91
N ALA A 111 7.46 9.90 28.15
CA ALA A 111 7.24 8.57 28.68
C ALA A 111 8.35 8.19 29.67
N ARG A 112 7.97 7.82 30.90
CA ARG A 112 8.91 7.39 31.95
C ARG A 112 8.30 6.23 32.72
N LYS A 113 9.15 5.32 33.18
CA LYS A 113 8.73 4.23 34.06
C LYS A 113 8.30 4.80 35.42
N PRO A 114 7.18 4.35 36.00
CA PRO A 114 6.79 4.79 37.33
C PRO A 114 7.79 4.29 38.38
N THR A 115 7.99 5.08 39.43
CA THR A 115 8.78 4.67 40.61
C THR A 115 7.94 3.87 41.60
N GLN A 116 6.63 4.10 41.62
CA GLN A 116 5.66 3.37 42.45
C GLN A 116 5.24 2.06 41.78
N ASN A 117 4.94 1.06 42.61
CA ASN A 117 4.46 -0.24 42.16
C ASN A 117 2.95 -0.18 41.88
N TRP A 118 2.59 0.15 40.64
CA TRP A 118 1.22 0.15 40.15
C TRP A 118 0.73 -1.26 39.77
N ARG A 119 -0.52 -1.55 40.10
CA ARG A 119 -1.21 -2.82 39.84
C ARG A 119 -2.61 -2.56 39.30
N LEU A 120 -3.03 -3.40 38.37
CA LEU A 120 -4.41 -3.50 37.90
C LEU A 120 -5.02 -4.78 38.47
N TYR A 121 -6.05 -4.63 39.29
CA TYR A 121 -6.85 -5.73 39.81
C TYR A 121 -8.01 -5.98 38.85
N VAL A 122 -8.13 -7.22 38.35
CA VAL A 122 -9.15 -7.58 37.38
C VAL A 122 -10.29 -8.27 38.10
N PHE A 123 -11.47 -7.68 38.01
CA PHE A 123 -12.70 -8.23 38.57
C PHE A 123 -13.65 -8.68 37.46
N LYS A 124 -14.42 -9.72 37.72
CA LYS A 124 -15.55 -10.14 36.89
C LYS A 124 -16.78 -10.25 37.78
N GLY A 125 -17.58 -9.19 37.84
CA GLY A 125 -18.56 -9.04 38.91
C GLY A 125 -17.83 -8.87 40.25
N ASP A 126 -18.21 -9.64 41.26
CA ASP A 126 -17.65 -9.54 42.62
C ASP A 126 -16.39 -10.39 42.83
N GLU A 127 -15.98 -11.19 41.85
CA GLU A 127 -14.82 -12.08 41.95
C GLU A 127 -13.57 -11.42 41.36
N GLN A 128 -12.49 -11.37 42.15
CA GLN A 128 -11.17 -11.01 41.65
C GLN A 128 -10.58 -12.19 40.86
N VAL A 129 -10.39 -11.99 39.56
CA VAL A 129 -9.92 -13.04 38.64
C VAL A 129 -8.41 -12.99 38.44
N ASP A 130 -7.82 -11.80 38.37
CA ASP A 130 -6.41 -11.64 38.02
C ASP A 130 -5.80 -10.37 38.65
N LEU A 131 -4.48 -10.31 38.67
CA LEU A 131 -3.69 -9.18 39.15
C LEU A 131 -2.51 -8.94 38.21
N ILE A 132 -2.51 -7.77 37.57
CA ILE A 132 -1.51 -7.39 36.56
C ILE A 132 -0.59 -6.29 37.13
N HIS A 133 0.71 -6.52 37.05
CA HIS A 133 1.72 -5.55 37.46
C HIS A 133 2.02 -4.57 36.33
N VAL A 134 1.69 -3.29 36.51
CA VAL A 134 1.82 -2.24 35.48
C VAL A 134 2.84 -1.18 35.88
N TYR A 135 4.06 -1.63 36.22
CA TYR A 135 5.15 -0.72 36.61
C TYR A 135 6.50 -1.04 35.94
N SER A 136 6.62 -2.20 35.29
CA SER A 136 7.88 -2.66 34.67
C SER A 136 8.26 -1.87 33.41
N GLN A 137 7.28 -1.23 32.78
CA GLN A 137 7.38 -0.49 31.51
C GLN A 137 6.69 0.86 31.63
N SER A 138 6.98 1.77 30.71
CA SER A 138 6.32 3.08 30.60
C SER A 138 4.97 3.00 29.89
N CYS A 139 4.75 1.98 29.07
CA CYS A 139 3.57 1.84 28.22
C CYS A 139 3.08 0.38 28.27
N PHE A 140 1.76 0.21 28.29
CA PHE A 140 1.11 -1.09 28.20
C PHE A 140 -0.06 -1.02 27.23
N LEU A 141 -0.04 -1.90 26.22
CA LEU A 141 -1.11 -1.99 25.22
C LEU A 141 -2.24 -2.89 25.70
N VAL A 142 -3.46 -2.35 25.70
CA VAL A 142 -4.69 -3.08 26.02
C VAL A 142 -5.39 -3.47 24.73
N GLY A 143 -5.79 -4.74 24.60
CA GLY A 143 -6.58 -5.16 23.46
C GLY A 143 -6.86 -6.65 23.36
N ARG A 144 -7.60 -7.02 22.31
CA ARG A 144 -7.99 -8.41 22.02
C ARG A 144 -6.89 -9.24 21.35
N ASP A 145 -5.88 -8.61 20.76
CA ASP A 145 -4.83 -9.34 20.05
C ASP A 145 -3.70 -9.75 21.01
N ALA A 146 -3.66 -11.02 21.40
CA ALA A 146 -2.66 -11.56 22.33
C ALA A 146 -1.21 -11.49 21.80
N VAL A 147 -1.01 -11.32 20.49
CA VAL A 147 0.33 -11.27 19.91
C VAL A 147 1.05 -9.99 20.36
N VAL A 148 0.31 -8.88 20.41
CA VAL A 148 0.85 -7.54 20.68
C VAL A 148 0.39 -6.92 21.99
N ALA A 149 -0.79 -7.27 22.50
CA ALA A 149 -1.33 -6.66 23.71
C ALA A 149 -0.61 -7.19 24.96
N ASP A 150 -0.11 -6.27 25.79
CA ASP A 150 0.45 -6.58 27.11
C ASP A 150 -0.67 -6.94 28.10
N ILE A 151 -1.81 -6.24 28.00
CA ILE A 151 -3.02 -6.50 28.78
C ILE A 151 -4.07 -7.09 27.84
N HIS A 152 -4.21 -8.40 27.90
CA HIS A 152 -5.07 -9.14 26.99
C HIS A 152 -6.52 -9.17 27.46
N VAL A 153 -7.41 -8.54 26.67
CA VAL A 153 -8.85 -8.49 26.94
C VAL A 153 -9.59 -9.43 25.99
N GLN A 154 -10.00 -10.59 26.52
CA GLN A 154 -10.76 -11.61 25.78
C GLN A 154 -12.23 -11.25 25.64
N HIS A 155 -12.53 -10.18 24.91
CA HIS A 155 -13.91 -9.78 24.63
C HIS A 155 -14.10 -9.35 23.18
N PRO A 156 -15.13 -9.84 22.46
CA PRO A 156 -15.33 -9.52 21.05
C PRO A 156 -15.62 -8.04 20.79
N SER A 157 -16.16 -7.32 21.78
CA SER A 157 -16.36 -5.86 21.67
C SER A 157 -15.05 -5.06 21.74
N CYS A 158 -13.94 -5.68 22.14
CA CYS A 158 -12.66 -4.99 22.26
C CYS A 158 -11.90 -5.05 20.93
N SER A 159 -11.33 -3.92 20.54
CA SER A 159 -10.47 -3.80 19.37
C SER A 159 -9.17 -4.60 19.57
N LYS A 160 -8.49 -4.96 18.47
CA LYS A 160 -7.18 -5.64 18.53
C LYS A 160 -6.17 -4.85 19.36
N GLN A 161 -6.07 -3.56 19.05
CA GLN A 161 -5.39 -2.53 19.84
C GLN A 161 -6.49 -1.55 20.26
N HIS A 162 -6.86 -1.55 21.54
CA HIS A 162 -8.04 -0.87 22.06
C HIS A 162 -7.69 0.43 22.78
N ALA A 163 -6.79 0.34 23.76
CA ALA A 163 -6.32 1.49 24.52
C ALA A 163 -4.87 1.28 24.95
N VAL A 164 -4.23 2.35 25.40
CA VAL A 164 -2.87 2.30 25.96
C VAL A 164 -2.87 2.93 27.34
N LEU A 165 -2.31 2.21 28.30
CA LEU A 165 -1.93 2.76 29.59
C LEU A 165 -0.50 3.30 29.48
N GLN A 166 -0.36 4.62 29.56
CA GLN A 166 0.93 5.31 29.42
C GLN A 166 1.28 6.05 30.71
N PHE A 167 2.47 5.78 31.24
CA PHE A 167 3.09 6.56 32.30
C PHE A 167 3.88 7.72 31.70
N ARG A 168 3.58 8.94 32.17
CA ARG A 168 4.18 10.19 31.68
C ARG A 168 4.78 10.97 32.84
N ALA A 169 5.99 11.50 32.66
CA ALA A 169 6.56 12.45 33.60
C ALA A 169 5.95 13.84 33.39
N VAL A 170 5.29 14.35 34.42
CA VAL A 170 4.65 15.66 34.42
C VAL A 170 5.38 16.56 35.41
N SER A 171 6.04 17.58 34.87
CA SER A 171 6.68 18.63 35.68
C SER A 171 5.65 19.65 36.13
N LYS A 172 5.51 19.81 37.44
CA LYS A 172 4.73 20.90 38.04
C LYS A 172 5.69 21.94 38.63
N ARG A 173 5.46 23.20 38.28
CA ARG A 173 6.18 24.33 38.86
C ARG A 173 5.40 24.82 40.08
N SER A 174 6.08 24.86 41.22
CA SER A 174 5.59 25.42 42.47
C SER A 174 5.52 26.96 42.37
N GLN A 175 4.70 27.57 43.24
CA GLN A 175 4.62 29.03 43.40
C GLN A 175 5.95 29.68 43.81
N TYR A 176 6.87 28.89 44.38
CA TYR A 176 8.21 29.33 44.77
C TYR A 176 9.28 29.09 43.68
N GLY A 177 8.87 28.63 42.50
CA GLY A 177 9.78 28.41 41.35
C GLY A 177 10.37 27.00 41.26
N ASP A 178 10.25 26.18 42.30
CA ASP A 178 10.72 24.79 42.30
C ASP A 178 9.97 23.94 41.27
N VAL A 179 10.69 23.08 40.56
CA VAL A 179 10.11 22.14 39.59
C VAL A 179 10.12 20.74 40.19
N LYS A 180 8.93 20.19 40.47
CA LYS A 180 8.78 18.80 40.87
C LYS A 180 8.27 18.00 39.67
N SER A 181 9.00 16.96 39.29
CA SER A 181 8.56 15.99 38.29
C SER A 181 7.94 14.80 38.99
N ASP A 182 6.77 14.39 38.52
CA ASP A 182 6.06 13.21 39.01
C ASP A 182 5.59 12.35 37.84
N VAL A 183 5.60 11.02 38.00
CA VAL A 183 5.21 10.09 36.93
C VAL A 183 3.78 9.64 37.16
N LYS A 184 2.90 9.96 36.22
CA LYS A 184 1.46 9.73 36.34
C LYS A 184 0.93 8.78 35.28
N PRO A 185 -0.04 7.91 35.62
CA PRO A 185 -0.72 7.06 34.65
C PRO A 185 -1.75 7.86 33.84
N TYR A 186 -1.81 7.57 32.55
CA TYR A 186 -2.81 8.08 31.62
C TYR A 186 -3.38 6.92 30.80
N ILE A 187 -4.67 6.97 30.49
CA ILE A 187 -5.28 6.10 29.49
C ILE A 187 -5.49 6.89 28.19
N LEU A 188 -5.21 6.25 27.06
CA LEU A 188 -5.45 6.77 25.72
C LEU A 188 -6.26 5.72 24.94
N ASP A 189 -7.48 6.04 24.55
CA ASP A 189 -8.27 5.19 23.66
C ASP A 189 -7.77 5.32 22.21
N LEU A 190 -7.44 4.20 21.56
CA LEU A 190 -6.85 4.14 20.21
C LEU A 190 -7.91 4.07 19.11
N ASP A 191 -8.88 4.97 19.20
CA ASP A 191 -10.09 5.00 18.38
C ASP A 191 -10.79 3.64 18.36
N SER A 192 -11.09 3.14 19.56
CA SER A 192 -11.72 1.85 19.71
C SER A 192 -13.19 1.86 19.26
N THR A 193 -13.70 0.70 18.86
CA THR A 193 -15.07 0.59 18.33
C THR A 193 -16.12 0.86 19.40
N ASN A 194 -15.93 0.31 20.60
CA ASN A 194 -16.91 0.37 21.69
C ASN A 194 -16.48 1.28 22.85
N GLY A 195 -15.41 2.06 22.69
CA GLY A 195 -14.95 3.01 23.69
C GLY A 195 -14.25 2.38 24.88
N THR A 196 -13.60 3.27 25.64
CA THR A 196 -12.99 2.99 26.95
C THR A 196 -13.71 3.83 27.99
N TYR A 197 -13.96 3.26 29.16
CA TYR A 197 -14.69 3.91 30.25
C TYR A 197 -13.84 3.95 31.52
N VAL A 198 -13.89 5.08 32.22
CA VAL A 198 -13.29 5.29 33.53
C VAL A 198 -14.40 5.69 34.50
N ASN A 199 -14.58 4.94 35.58
CA ASN A 199 -15.65 5.15 36.57
C ASN A 199 -17.05 5.26 35.93
N GLY A 200 -17.29 4.46 34.88
CA GLY A 200 -18.55 4.44 34.13
C GLY A 200 -18.71 5.56 33.09
N GLN A 201 -17.77 6.49 32.97
CA GLN A 201 -17.80 7.58 31.99
C GLN A 201 -16.88 7.28 30.81
N GLU A 202 -17.36 7.49 29.58
CA GLU A 202 -16.54 7.29 28.38
C GLU A 202 -15.43 8.34 28.31
N VAL A 203 -14.19 7.90 28.11
CA VAL A 203 -13.06 8.82 27.92
C VAL A 203 -12.99 9.29 26.47
N PRO A 204 -12.51 10.53 26.22
CA PRO A 204 -12.34 11.01 24.85
C PRO A 204 -11.33 10.15 24.08
N LYS A 205 -11.69 9.82 22.83
CA LYS A 205 -10.81 9.07 21.92
C LYS A 205 -9.59 9.89 21.54
N SER A 206 -8.45 9.21 21.33
CA SER A 206 -7.19 9.82 20.88
C SER A 206 -6.70 10.99 21.75
N ARG A 207 -7.07 11.00 23.04
CA ARG A 207 -6.63 12.00 24.02
C ARG A 207 -6.25 11.34 25.35
N TYR A 208 -5.12 11.75 25.91
CA TYR A 208 -4.69 11.27 27.22
C TYR A 208 -5.67 11.73 28.31
N TYR A 209 -6.22 10.76 29.03
CA TYR A 209 -7.04 10.96 30.22
C TYR A 209 -6.24 10.54 31.46
N GLU A 210 -6.07 11.45 32.43
CA GLU A 210 -5.30 11.18 33.66
C GLU A 210 -6.04 10.17 34.52
N LEU A 211 -5.38 9.08 34.88
CA LEU A 211 -5.91 8.11 35.82
C LEU A 211 -5.49 8.44 37.25
N ARG A 212 -6.37 8.14 38.18
CA ARG A 212 -6.16 8.27 39.62
C ARG A 212 -6.20 6.91 40.28
N VAL A 213 -5.70 6.88 41.50
CA VAL A 213 -5.80 5.71 42.37
C VAL A 213 -7.27 5.40 42.63
N ASN A 214 -7.62 4.12 42.63
CA ASN A 214 -8.97 3.58 42.74
C ASN A 214 -9.88 3.79 41.53
N ASP A 215 -9.36 4.33 40.41
CA ASP A 215 -10.16 4.42 39.19
C ASP A 215 -10.47 3.03 38.65
N VAL A 216 -11.72 2.86 38.22
CA VAL A 216 -12.23 1.62 37.60
C VAL A 216 -12.24 1.80 36.08
N LEU A 217 -11.47 0.99 35.38
CA LEU A 217 -11.40 0.96 33.92
C LEU A 217 -12.29 -0.15 33.38
N LYS A 218 -12.97 0.13 32.28
CA LYS A 218 -13.76 -0.84 31.52
C LYS A 218 -13.55 -0.63 30.02
N PHE A 219 -13.40 -1.73 29.29
CA PHE A 219 -13.08 -1.72 27.86
C PHE A 219 -14.24 -2.30 27.06
N GLY A 220 -14.82 -1.51 26.17
CA GLY A 220 -16.05 -1.85 25.45
C GLY A 220 -17.17 -2.35 26.36
N THR A 221 -17.85 -3.42 25.95
CA THR A 221 -18.95 -4.05 26.69
C THR A 221 -18.51 -5.27 27.51
N SER A 222 -17.22 -5.38 27.81
CA SER A 222 -16.68 -6.45 28.67
C SER A 222 -17.33 -6.43 30.05
N ALA A 223 -17.61 -7.61 30.62
CA ALA A 223 -18.03 -7.76 32.02
C ALA A 223 -16.86 -7.61 33.02
N ARG A 224 -15.62 -7.55 32.53
CA ARG A 224 -14.44 -7.35 33.38
C ARG A 224 -14.21 -5.87 33.66
N GLU A 225 -13.89 -5.58 34.90
CA GLU A 225 -13.50 -4.26 35.40
C GLU A 225 -12.08 -4.31 35.92
N TYR A 226 -11.33 -3.23 35.74
CA TYR A 226 -9.91 -3.16 36.10
C TYR A 226 -9.71 -2.00 37.07
N VAL A 227 -9.37 -2.29 38.31
CA VAL A 227 -9.15 -1.26 39.33
C VAL A 227 -7.67 -0.94 39.41
N LEU A 228 -7.33 0.34 39.23
CA LEU A 228 -5.95 0.82 39.27
C LEU A 228 -5.55 1.23 40.69
N LEU A 229 -4.49 0.63 41.21
CA LEU A 229 -3.99 0.83 42.56
C LEU A 229 -2.46 0.87 42.58
N HIS A 230 -1.87 1.55 43.56
CA HIS A 230 -0.44 1.45 43.87
C HIS A 230 -0.21 1.05 45.33
N GLU A 231 0.96 0.52 45.66
CA GLU A 231 1.28 0.00 47.01
C GLU A 231 0.98 0.95 48.16
N ASP A 232 1.28 2.24 47.99
CA ASP A 232 1.08 3.22 49.07
C ASP A 232 -0.38 3.63 49.28
N ALA A 233 -1.33 3.15 48.47
CA ALA A 233 -2.76 3.51 48.61
C ALA A 233 -3.47 2.79 49.78
N GLY A 234 -2.87 1.72 50.30
CA GLY A 234 -3.41 0.94 51.42
C GLY A 234 -2.75 1.24 52.78
N LYS A 235 -1.91 2.27 52.86
CA LYS A 235 -1.25 2.71 54.10
C LYS A 235 -1.95 3.93 54.70
#